data_AF-A0AAW2YBY4-F1
#
_entry.id   AF-A0AAW2YBY4-F1
#
_cell.length_a   1.000
_cell.length_b   1.000
_cell.length_c   1.000
_cell.angle_alpha   90.00
_cell.angle_beta   90.00
_cell.angle_gamma   90.00
#
_symmetry.space_group_name_H-M   'P 1'
#
loop_
_entity.id
_entity.type
_entity.pdbx_description
1 polymer ?
#
loop_
_entity_poly.entity_id
_entity_poly.type
_entity_poly.pdbx_seq_one_letter_code
_entity_poly.pdbx_strand_id
1 'polypeptide(L)'
;MNKRVPKTAAFLFTIRQKENEPLKDSMQRFVEAVHKVPHVNHELLASIIQQNMSPERFKESIAGKPPSTMEDLLIRSQKYIRIEESNASNPSLSGKRKSQEEEKESQKKEEHKHLPPTGFAHYTPLNTSRGRYLRNNKR
;
A
#
# COMPACT_ATOMS: atom_id res chain seq x y z
N MET A 1 5.32 12.60 -44.07
CA MET A 1 4.84 13.35 -42.89
C MET A 1 4.16 12.38 -41.94
N ASN A 2 4.79 12.01 -40.83
CA ASN A 2 4.18 11.12 -39.84
C ASN A 2 3.23 11.95 -38.96
N LYS A 3 1.94 12.00 -39.33
CA LYS A 3 0.90 12.66 -38.51
C LYS A 3 0.73 11.84 -37.23
N ARG A 4 1.31 12.30 -36.12
CA ARG A 4 1.03 11.73 -34.79
C ARG A 4 -0.41 12.12 -34.42
N VAL A 5 -1.33 11.18 -34.52
CA VAL A 5 -2.71 11.37 -34.06
C VAL A 5 -2.67 11.61 -32.53
N PRO A 6 -3.29 12.68 -32.01
CA PRO A 6 -3.39 12.89 -30.57
C PRO A 6 -4.04 11.68 -29.90
N LYS A 7 -3.45 11.20 -28.82
CA LYS A 7 -4.05 10.11 -28.04
C LYS A 7 -5.21 10.69 -27.24
N THR A 8 -6.37 10.05 -27.33
CA THR A 8 -7.58 10.43 -26.61
C THR A 8 -7.69 9.66 -25.30
N ALA A 9 -8.61 10.06 -24.42
CA ALA A 9 -8.87 9.34 -23.17
C ALA A 9 -9.24 7.85 -23.39
N ALA A 10 -9.86 7.52 -24.53
CA ALA A 10 -10.14 6.14 -24.94
C ALA A 10 -8.88 5.27 -25.04
N PHE A 11 -7.73 5.86 -25.37
CA PHE A 11 -6.45 5.14 -25.40
C PHE A 11 -6.08 4.55 -24.04
N LEU A 12 -6.44 5.21 -22.94
CA LEU A 12 -6.10 4.75 -21.59
C LEU A 12 -6.82 3.45 -21.23
N PHE A 13 -8.02 3.21 -21.75
CA PHE A 13 -8.76 1.95 -21.56
C PHE A 13 -8.04 0.75 -22.19
N THR A 14 -7.16 0.98 -23.17
CA THR A 14 -6.35 -0.09 -23.78
C THR A 14 -5.19 -0.53 -22.88
N ILE A 15 -4.84 0.27 -21.86
CA ILE A 15 -3.76 -0.03 -20.93
C ILE A 15 -4.29 -0.97 -19.85
N ARG A 16 -4.30 -2.26 -20.17
CA ARG A 16 -4.69 -3.35 -19.26
C ARG A 16 -3.46 -4.01 -18.66
N GLN A 17 -3.57 -4.43 -17.40
CA GLN A 17 -2.59 -5.31 -16.79
C GLN A 17 -2.66 -6.67 -17.48
N LYS A 18 -1.51 -7.20 -17.91
CA LYS A 18 -1.38 -8.49 -18.57
C LYS A 18 -1.37 -9.61 -17.53
N GLU A 19 -1.62 -10.83 -17.99
CA GLU A 19 -1.45 -12.02 -17.16
C GLU A 19 0.01 -12.13 -16.68
N ASN A 20 0.20 -12.41 -15.39
CA ASN A 20 1.51 -12.48 -14.72
C ASN A 20 2.36 -11.20 -14.76
N GLU A 21 1.78 -10.05 -15.14
CA GLU A 21 2.47 -8.77 -15.06
C GLU A 21 2.33 -8.17 -13.65
N PRO A 22 3.44 -7.80 -12.99
CA PRO A 22 3.36 -7.16 -11.67
C PRO A 22 2.68 -5.79 -11.76
N LEU A 23 2.02 -5.39 -10.67
CA LEU A 23 1.30 -4.12 -10.60
C LEU A 23 2.20 -2.92 -10.93
N LYS A 24 3.48 -2.99 -10.54
CA LYS A 24 4.49 -1.97 -10.81
C LYS A 24 4.64 -1.67 -12.30
N ASP A 25 4.77 -2.71 -13.11
CA ASP A 25 5.01 -2.57 -14.56
C ASP A 25 3.76 -2.05 -15.27
N SER A 26 2.58 -2.55 -14.87
CA SER A 26 1.31 -2.05 -15.39
C SER A 26 1.09 -0.56 -15.04
N MET A 27 1.37 -0.18 -13.79
CA MET A 27 1.26 1.22 -13.35
C MET A 27 2.24 2.13 -14.07
N GLN A 28 3.47 1.69 -14.33
CA GLN A 28 4.43 2.45 -15.12
C GLN A 28 3.89 2.72 -16.54
N ARG A 29 3.38 1.69 -17.23
CA ARG A 29 2.75 1.85 -18.56
C ARG A 29 1.54 2.76 -18.52
N PHE A 30 0.74 2.69 -17.45
CA PHE A 30 -0.42 3.54 -17.24
C PHE A 30 -0.01 5.02 -17.11
N VAL A 31 0.97 5.33 -16.26
CA VAL A 31 1.47 6.70 -16.08
C VAL A 31 2.04 7.26 -17.39
N GLU A 32 2.85 6.48 -18.09
CA GLU A 32 3.38 6.87 -19.40
C GLU A 32 2.28 7.12 -20.45
N ALA A 33 1.17 6.38 -20.38
CA ALA A 33 0.02 6.58 -21.25
C ALA A 33 -0.73 7.87 -20.89
N VAL A 34 -0.94 8.14 -19.59
CA VAL A 34 -1.62 9.34 -19.12
C VAL A 34 -0.85 10.61 -19.50
N HIS A 35 0.48 10.60 -19.38
CA HIS A 35 1.31 11.73 -19.84
C HIS A 35 1.16 12.05 -21.34
N LYS A 36 0.66 11.10 -22.15
CA LYS A 36 0.45 11.29 -23.59
C LYS A 36 -0.97 11.78 -23.92
N VAL A 37 -1.86 11.86 -22.94
CA VAL A 37 -3.26 12.29 -23.12
C VAL A 37 -3.48 13.60 -22.35
N PRO A 38 -3.81 14.70 -23.03
CA PRO A 38 -4.07 15.98 -22.35
C PRO A 38 -5.40 15.96 -21.59
N HIS A 39 -5.49 16.75 -20.50
CA HIS A 39 -6.72 17.06 -19.76
C HIS A 39 -7.53 15.86 -19.24
N VAL A 40 -6.86 14.82 -18.71
CA VAL A 40 -7.55 13.67 -18.10
C VAL A 40 -7.86 13.94 -16.63
N ASN A 41 -9.12 13.74 -16.23
CA ASN A 41 -9.55 13.90 -14.85
C ASN A 41 -9.21 12.67 -13.99
N HIS A 42 -8.92 12.87 -12.70
CA HIS A 42 -8.58 11.81 -11.74
C HIS A 42 -9.72 10.79 -11.54
N GLU A 43 -10.98 11.20 -11.62
CA GLU A 43 -12.14 10.30 -11.57
C GLU A 43 -12.10 9.27 -12.70
N LEU A 44 -11.81 9.74 -13.93
CA LEU A 44 -11.70 8.87 -15.09
C LEU A 44 -10.51 7.90 -14.94
N LEU A 45 -9.38 8.39 -14.45
CA LEU A 45 -8.21 7.55 -14.16
C LEU A 45 -8.54 6.47 -13.13
N ALA A 46 -9.29 6.81 -12.08
CA ALA A 46 -9.77 5.86 -11.07
C ALA A 46 -10.67 4.79 -11.68
N SER A 47 -11.63 5.18 -12.54
CA SER A 47 -12.50 4.22 -13.25
C SER A 47 -11.70 3.28 -14.15
N ILE A 48 -10.71 3.80 -14.88
CA ILE A 48 -9.87 2.96 -15.75
C ILE A 48 -9.05 1.99 -14.89
N ILE A 49 -8.45 2.43 -13.79
CA ILE A 49 -7.70 1.56 -12.87
C ILE A 49 -8.60 0.43 -12.33
N GLN A 50 -9.83 0.75 -11.92
CA GLN A 50 -10.79 -0.25 -11.45
C GLN A 50 -11.16 -1.30 -12.52
N GLN A 51 -11.18 -0.92 -13.79
CA GLN A 51 -11.48 -1.84 -14.89
C GLN A 51 -10.26 -2.65 -15.35
N ASN A 52 -9.08 -2.04 -15.32
CA ASN A 52 -7.92 -2.53 -16.05
C ASN A 52 -6.84 -3.18 -15.17
N MET A 53 -6.88 -2.98 -13.85
CA MET A 53 -5.92 -3.58 -12.92
C MET A 53 -6.45 -4.89 -12.33
N SER A 54 -5.53 -5.82 -12.10
CA SER A 54 -5.84 -7.16 -11.61
C SER A 54 -5.99 -7.23 -10.08
N PRO A 55 -5.08 -6.64 -9.27
CA PRO A 55 -5.14 -6.75 -7.82
C PRO A 55 -6.46 -6.24 -7.24
N GLU A 56 -7.30 -7.15 -6.75
CA GLU A 56 -8.64 -6.85 -6.25
C GLU A 56 -8.60 -5.85 -5.10
N ARG A 57 -7.71 -6.07 -4.12
CA ARG A 57 -7.54 -5.17 -2.98
C ARG A 57 -7.18 -3.74 -3.37
N PHE A 58 -6.41 -3.58 -4.45
CA PHE A 58 -6.09 -2.24 -4.95
C PHE A 58 -7.35 -1.56 -5.51
N LYS A 59 -8.12 -2.28 -6.34
CA LYS A 59 -9.38 -1.76 -6.90
C LYS A 59 -10.41 -1.41 -5.82
N GLU A 60 -10.56 -2.29 -4.83
CA GLU A 60 -11.42 -2.06 -3.66
C GLU A 60 -11.03 -0.78 -2.92
N SER A 61 -9.72 -0.56 -2.72
CA SER A 61 -9.22 0.65 -2.06
C SER A 61 -9.51 1.94 -2.86
N ILE A 62 -9.51 1.86 -4.19
CA ILE A 62 -9.93 2.98 -5.06
C ILE A 62 -11.44 3.20 -4.96
N ALA A 63 -12.24 2.13 -4.93
CA ALA A 63 -13.70 2.23 -4.80
C ALA A 63 -14.14 2.78 -3.44
N GLY A 64 -13.51 2.34 -2.36
CA GLY A 64 -13.87 2.75 -1.00
C GLY A 64 -13.51 4.21 -0.68
N LYS A 65 -12.36 4.69 -1.18
CA LYS A 65 -11.94 6.09 -1.05
C LYS A 65 -11.48 6.61 -2.41
N PRO A 66 -12.35 7.21 -3.24
CA PRO A 66 -11.94 7.76 -4.52
C PRO A 66 -10.75 8.73 -4.37
N PRO A 67 -9.74 8.68 -5.25
CA PRO A 67 -8.61 9.60 -5.22
C PRO A 67 -9.06 11.01 -5.64
N SER A 68 -8.44 12.05 -5.07
CA SER A 68 -8.70 13.45 -5.47
C SER A 68 -7.72 13.96 -6.52
N THR A 69 -6.58 13.29 -6.65
CA THR A 69 -5.51 13.66 -7.58
C THR A 69 -4.86 12.43 -8.22
N MET A 70 -4.09 12.65 -9.29
CA MET A 70 -3.21 11.61 -9.83
C MET A 70 -2.15 11.18 -8.81
N GLU A 71 -1.64 12.10 -7.99
CA GLU A 71 -0.63 11.77 -6.99
C GLU A 71 -1.18 10.78 -5.95
N ASP A 72 -2.43 10.95 -5.51
CA ASP A 72 -3.11 10.01 -4.60
C ASP A 72 -3.17 8.59 -5.20
N LEU A 73 -3.46 8.49 -6.50
CA LEU A 73 -3.44 7.21 -7.23
C LEU A 73 -2.07 6.56 -7.18
N LEU A 74 -1.01 7.34 -7.41
CA LEU A 74 0.36 6.84 -7.43
C LEU A 74 0.83 6.42 -6.04
N ILE A 75 0.62 7.24 -5.02
CA ILE A 75 0.96 6.92 -3.63
C ILE A 75 0.26 5.62 -3.20
N ARG A 76 -1.03 5.50 -3.51
CA ARG A 76 -1.80 4.31 -3.17
C ARG A 76 -1.33 3.08 -3.96
N SER A 77 -0.99 3.22 -5.24
CA SER A 77 -0.44 2.13 -6.03
C SER A 77 0.88 1.61 -5.45
N GLN A 78 1.75 2.50 -4.96
CA GLN A 78 3.03 2.11 -4.34
C GLN A 78 2.81 1.24 -3.09
N LYS A 79 1.76 1.52 -2.31
CA LYS A 79 1.37 0.69 -1.16
C LYS A 79 1.10 -0.76 -1.60
N TYR A 80 0.29 -0.95 -2.63
CA TYR A 80 -0.08 -2.27 -3.13
C TYR A 80 1.06 -2.96 -3.88
N ILE A 81 1.94 -2.23 -4.56
CA ILE A 81 3.17 -2.77 -5.15
C ILE A 81 4.04 -3.40 -4.06
N ARG A 82 4.27 -2.70 -2.94
CA ARG A 82 5.06 -3.24 -1.81
C ARG A 82 4.41 -4.48 -1.19
N ILE A 83 3.08 -4.51 -1.09
CA ILE A 83 2.33 -5.67 -0.60
C ILE A 83 2.54 -6.87 -1.54
N GLU A 84 2.42 -6.66 -2.86
CA GLU A 84 2.63 -7.68 -3.88
C GLU A 84 4.07 -8.22 -3.85
N GLU A 85 5.08 -7.34 -3.85
CA GLU A 85 6.50 -7.71 -3.77
C GLU A 85 6.82 -8.49 -2.48
N SER A 86 6.24 -8.08 -1.35
CA SER A 86 6.40 -8.77 -0.07
C SER A 86 5.78 -10.17 -0.06
N ASN A 87 4.64 -10.34 -0.73
CA ASN A 87 3.95 -11.62 -0.85
C ASN A 87 4.70 -12.57 -1.79
N ALA A 88 5.27 -12.05 -2.87
CA ALA A 88 6.11 -12.81 -3.79
C ALA A 88 7.40 -13.32 -3.10
N SER A 89 7.99 -12.50 -2.22
CA SER A 89 9.23 -12.86 -1.50
C SER A 89 9.02 -13.85 -0.35
N ASN A 90 7.82 -13.92 0.25
CA ASN A 90 7.51 -14.79 1.39
C ASN A 90 6.09 -15.38 1.26
N PRO A 91 5.90 -16.47 0.50
CA PRO A 91 4.58 -17.06 0.24
C PRO A 91 3.83 -17.50 1.51
N SER A 92 4.56 -17.85 2.57
CA SER A 92 4.03 -18.34 3.86
C SER A 92 3.28 -17.29 4.69
N LEU A 93 3.44 -16.00 4.40
CA LEU A 93 2.80 -14.90 5.13
C LEU A 93 1.50 -14.38 4.47
N SER A 94 1.21 -14.82 3.25
CA SER A 94 0.07 -14.34 2.44
C SER A 94 -1.30 -14.59 3.10
N GLY A 95 -1.43 -15.64 3.93
CA GLY A 95 -2.70 -16.02 4.58
C GLY A 95 -3.08 -15.22 5.83
N LYS A 96 -2.18 -14.42 6.42
CA LYS A 96 -2.34 -13.89 7.80
C LYS A 96 -2.71 -12.41 7.92
N ARG A 97 -2.73 -11.65 6.82
CA ARG A 97 -2.86 -10.17 6.84
C ARG A 97 -4.27 -9.63 6.61
N LYS A 98 -5.32 -10.45 6.66
CA LYS A 98 -6.70 -10.08 6.26
C LYS A 98 -7.40 -9.05 7.19
N SER A 99 -6.74 -8.49 8.21
CA SER A 99 -7.44 -7.75 9.29
C SER A 99 -6.78 -6.46 9.81
N GLN A 100 -5.72 -5.94 9.18
CA GLN A 100 -5.07 -4.70 9.66
C GLN A 100 -4.80 -3.73 8.50
N GLU A 101 -5.84 -3.13 7.94
CA GLU A 101 -5.65 -2.06 6.96
C GLU A 101 -6.77 -1.02 6.99
N GLU A 102 -7.30 -0.71 8.16
CA GLU A 102 -8.01 0.54 8.37
C GLU A 102 -7.24 1.36 9.42
N GLU A 103 -7.08 2.64 9.10
CA GLU A 103 -6.65 3.70 10.01
C GLU A 103 -5.14 3.79 10.32
N LYS A 104 -4.36 4.41 9.42
CA LYS A 104 -3.30 5.38 9.77
C LYS A 104 -3.09 6.37 8.61
N GLU A 105 -3.99 7.33 8.50
CA GLU A 105 -3.75 8.57 7.74
C GLU A 105 -4.05 9.74 8.65
N SER A 106 -3.02 10.18 9.38
CA SER A 106 -2.87 11.50 10.01
C SER A 106 -1.53 11.51 10.73
N GLN A 107 -0.55 12.28 10.23
CA GLN A 107 0.23 13.19 11.07
C GLN A 107 1.22 14.00 10.22
N LYS A 108 0.75 15.21 9.94
CA LYS A 108 1.51 16.42 9.67
C LYS A 108 2.62 16.57 10.72
N LYS A 109 3.82 16.96 10.28
CA LYS A 109 4.93 17.43 11.13
C LYS A 109 4.43 18.50 12.10
N GLU A 110 4.61 18.28 13.40
CA GLU A 110 4.92 19.35 14.34
C GLU A 110 5.63 18.77 15.58
N GLU A 111 6.85 19.24 15.77
CA GLU A 111 7.76 18.93 16.85
C GLU A 111 7.26 19.55 18.15
N HIS A 112 6.55 18.79 19.00
CA HIS A 112 6.37 19.18 20.40
C HIS A 112 6.41 17.95 21.33
N LYS A 113 7.54 17.89 22.05
CA LYS A 113 7.90 17.17 23.29
C LYS A 113 6.87 16.17 23.85
N HIS A 114 7.31 14.92 23.87
CA HIS A 114 6.70 13.83 24.63
C HIS A 114 6.58 14.16 26.12
N LEU A 115 5.35 14.22 26.64
CA LEU A 115 5.05 13.92 28.04
C LEU A 115 4.43 12.53 28.08
N PRO A 116 4.90 11.59 28.92
CA PRO A 116 4.25 10.30 29.05
C PRO A 116 2.92 10.45 29.81
N PRO A 117 1.87 9.69 29.44
CA PRO A 117 0.63 9.65 30.19
C PRO A 117 0.89 9.07 31.59
N THR A 118 0.55 9.86 32.61
CA THR A 118 0.40 9.44 34.00
C THR A 118 -0.54 8.25 34.10
N GLY A 119 -0.03 7.13 34.61
CA GLY A 119 -0.83 5.96 34.98
C GLY A 119 -0.01 4.67 34.88
N PHE A 120 0.11 3.97 36.00
CA PHE A 120 0.93 2.77 36.21
C PHE A 120 2.43 3.02 36.46
N ALA A 121 2.67 3.48 37.69
CA ALA A 121 3.80 3.00 38.48
C ALA A 121 3.84 1.46 38.53
N HIS A 122 5.03 0.94 38.85
CA HIS A 122 5.38 -0.47 39.03
C HIS A 122 5.62 -1.16 37.66
N TYR A 123 6.85 -1.46 37.23
CA TYR A 123 7.91 -2.16 37.97
C TYR A 123 9.30 -1.76 37.46
N THR A 124 10.29 -1.77 38.37
CA THR A 124 11.72 -1.71 38.07
C THR A 124 12.17 -2.99 37.33
N PRO A 125 12.98 -2.91 36.26
CA PRO A 125 13.61 -4.09 35.70
C PRO A 125 14.88 -4.39 36.51
N LEU A 126 14.86 -5.43 37.35
CA LEU A 126 16.10 -5.90 37.97
C LEU A 126 16.77 -6.93 37.07
N ASN A 127 17.75 -6.44 36.33
CA ASN A 127 18.79 -7.22 35.67
C ASN A 127 19.69 -7.89 36.71
N THR A 128 19.61 -9.21 36.87
CA THR A 128 20.78 -10.04 37.24
C THR A 128 20.63 -11.47 36.71
N SER A 129 21.72 -11.96 36.13
CA SER A 129 21.86 -13.32 35.61
C SER A 129 22.42 -14.29 36.67
N ARG A 130 22.11 -15.57 36.43
CA ARG A 130 22.94 -16.76 36.74
C ARG A 130 22.97 -17.26 38.20
N GLY A 131 22.26 -18.38 38.39
CA GLY A 131 22.91 -19.59 38.90
C GLY A 131 22.36 -20.17 40.21
N ARG A 132 22.30 -21.51 40.18
CA ARG A 132 22.30 -22.46 41.31
C ARG A 132 20.94 -22.69 41.96
N TYR A 133 20.25 -23.78 41.65
CA TYR A 133 20.49 -25.22 41.95
C TYR A 133 19.58 -25.67 43.11
N LEU A 134 19.10 -26.91 42.97
CA LEU A 134 18.51 -27.83 43.95
C LEU A 134 17.00 -27.67 44.18
N ARG A 135 16.16 -28.57 43.63
CA ARG A 135 15.95 -29.99 44.02
C ARG A 135 15.16 -30.04 45.33
N ASN A 136 13.88 -30.42 45.27
CA ASN A 136 13.39 -31.65 45.87
C ASN A 136 11.88 -31.85 45.68
N ASN A 137 11.56 -33.05 45.18
CA ASN A 137 10.28 -33.73 45.20
C ASN A 137 9.71 -33.89 46.62
N LYS A 138 8.45 -34.38 46.64
CA LYS A 138 7.78 -35.25 47.64
C LYS A 138 6.72 -34.44 48.43
N ARG A 139 5.44 -34.82 48.46
CA ARG A 139 4.77 -36.09 48.16
C ARG A 139 3.29 -35.81 47.91
#